data_AF-A0A7H8IXW7-F1
#
_entry.id   AF-A0A7H8IXW7-F1
#
_cell.length_a   1.000
_cell.length_b   1.000
_cell.length_c   1.000
_cell.angle_alpha   90.00
_cell.angle_beta   90.00
_cell.angle_gamma   90.00
#
_symmetry.space_group_name_H-M   'P 1'
#
loop_
_entity.id
_entity.type
_entity.pdbx_description
1 polymer ?
#
loop_
_entity_poly.entity_id
_entity_poly.type
_entity_poly.pdbx_seq_one_letter_code
_entity_poly.pdbx_strand_id
1 'polypeptide(L)'
;MATARARRVDIPRALQDGHKFTGFHYESAYQLPVEEARKLTPEQWGRATFEDAPAVLRWFLRFGWTKVLGLRMGPKTTSPRHVLGWHIADSDDGMMTIEAHSGIVATYNIVLVNDGDVVWVTFVRFNKGIARAVWGMAKPVHQMAVPYLLKRADRSRATG
;
A
#
# COMPACT_ATOMS: atom_id res chain seq x y z
N MET A 1 -19.45 18.10 4.24
CA MET A 1 -19.01 17.32 3.07
C MET A 1 -19.05 15.83 3.41
N ALA A 2 -19.65 14.99 2.56
CA ALA A 2 -19.61 13.54 2.76
C ALA A 2 -18.14 13.08 2.66
N THR A 3 -17.64 12.37 3.67
CA THR A 3 -16.26 11.86 3.61
C THR A 3 -16.17 10.84 2.47
N ALA A 4 -15.36 11.15 1.45
CA ALA A 4 -15.06 10.24 0.37
C ALA A 4 -14.59 8.90 0.95
N ARG A 5 -15.02 7.80 0.33
CA ARG A 5 -14.65 6.44 0.71
C ARG A 5 -13.72 5.89 -0.35
N ALA A 6 -12.64 5.25 0.09
CA ALA A 6 -11.84 4.45 -0.81
C ALA A 6 -12.69 3.30 -1.34
N ARG A 7 -12.77 3.14 -2.65
CA ARG A 7 -13.51 2.08 -3.34
C ARG A 7 -12.54 1.21 -4.11
N ARG A 8 -12.86 -0.08 -4.24
CA ARG A 8 -12.09 -0.97 -5.11
C ARG A 8 -12.34 -0.58 -6.57
N VAL A 9 -11.28 -0.56 -7.38
CA VAL A 9 -11.31 -0.29 -8.81
C VAL A 9 -10.44 -1.30 -9.55
N ASP A 10 -10.51 -1.28 -10.87
CA ASP A 10 -9.58 -2.03 -11.72
C ASP A 10 -8.16 -1.46 -11.61
N ILE A 11 -7.16 -2.27 -11.94
CA ILE A 11 -5.77 -1.83 -11.96
C ILE A 11 -5.63 -0.65 -12.94
N PRO A 12 -5.08 0.50 -12.54
CA PRO A 12 -4.93 1.65 -13.44
C PRO A 12 -4.12 1.30 -14.69
N ARG A 13 -4.54 1.82 -15.86
CA ARG A 13 -3.88 1.56 -17.16
C ARG A 13 -2.38 1.85 -17.14
N ALA A 14 -1.97 2.91 -16.43
CA ALA A 14 -0.56 3.26 -16.26
C ALA A 14 0.32 2.11 -15.71
N LEU A 15 -0.26 1.17 -14.96
CA LEU A 15 0.44 -0.02 -14.46
C LEU A 15 0.23 -1.26 -15.34
N GLN A 16 -0.80 -1.29 -16.18
CA GLN A 16 -1.06 -2.39 -17.12
C GLN A 16 -0.08 -2.36 -18.30
N ASP A 17 0.26 -1.16 -18.78
CA ASP A 17 1.14 -0.97 -19.94
C ASP A 17 2.63 -1.24 -19.59
N GLY A 18 2.96 -1.30 -18.30
CA GLY A 18 4.28 -1.66 -17.82
C GLY A 18 4.46 -3.17 -17.70
N HIS A 19 5.29 -3.78 -18.57
CA HIS A 19 5.68 -5.20 -18.47
C HIS A 19 6.26 -5.61 -17.10
N LYS A 20 6.65 -4.64 -16.26
CA LYS A 20 7.13 -4.81 -14.88
C LYS A 20 6.10 -5.48 -13.95
N PHE A 21 4.80 -5.38 -14.25
CA PHE A 21 3.74 -5.86 -13.35
C PHE A 21 2.95 -7.07 -13.86
N THR A 22 3.62 -8.04 -14.50
CA THR A 22 2.99 -9.29 -14.97
C THR A 22 3.27 -10.49 -14.05
N GLY A 23 2.42 -11.52 -14.10
CA GLY A 23 2.65 -12.79 -13.37
C GLY A 23 2.31 -12.78 -11.87
N PHE A 24 1.50 -11.82 -11.41
CA PHE A 24 1.02 -11.77 -10.04
C PHE A 24 -0.13 -12.75 -9.80
N HIS A 25 -0.19 -13.29 -8.59
CA HIS A 25 -1.21 -14.26 -8.19
C HIS A 25 -2.37 -13.58 -7.46
N TYR A 26 -2.17 -12.33 -7.03
CA TYR A 26 -3.20 -11.46 -6.50
C TYR A 26 -2.88 -10.01 -6.84
N GLU A 27 -3.94 -9.27 -7.15
CA GLU A 27 -3.91 -7.84 -7.38
C GLU A 27 -5.16 -7.15 -6.81
N SER A 28 -5.00 -5.90 -6.38
CA SER A 28 -6.12 -5.04 -5.99
C SER A 28 -5.74 -3.58 -6.11
N ALA A 29 -6.64 -2.74 -6.59
CA ALA A 29 -6.54 -1.29 -6.54
C ALA A 29 -7.68 -0.68 -5.71
N TYR A 30 -7.35 0.32 -4.90
CA TYR A 30 -8.31 1.10 -4.13
C TYR A 30 -8.11 2.59 -4.45
N GLN A 31 -9.14 3.22 -4.99
CA GLN A 31 -9.16 4.64 -5.32
C GLN A 31 -9.90 5.41 -4.23
N LEU A 32 -9.26 6.47 -3.72
CA LEU A 32 -9.88 7.48 -2.87
C LEU A 32 -9.98 8.80 -3.65
N PRO A 33 -11.19 9.30 -3.93
CA PRO A 33 -11.36 10.65 -4.45
C PRO A 33 -10.88 11.67 -3.41
N VAL A 34 -9.98 12.55 -3.82
CA VAL A 34 -9.40 13.60 -2.97
C VAL A 34 -9.16 14.84 -3.83
N GLU A 35 -9.81 15.95 -3.48
CA GLU A 35 -9.54 17.23 -4.12
C GLU A 35 -8.11 17.68 -3.78
N GLU A 36 -7.41 18.17 -4.80
CA GLU A 36 -6.02 18.64 -4.69
C GLU A 36 -5.08 17.57 -4.13
N ALA A 37 -5.27 16.30 -4.52
CA ALA A 37 -4.48 15.17 -4.01
C ALA A 37 -2.97 15.36 -4.20
N ARG A 38 -2.56 16.09 -5.25
CA ARG A 38 -1.17 16.47 -5.56
C ARG A 38 -0.53 17.48 -4.61
N LYS A 39 -1.27 18.01 -3.63
CA LYS A 39 -0.65 18.74 -2.50
C LYS A 39 0.31 17.87 -1.69
N LEU A 40 0.15 16.55 -1.77
CA LEU A 40 1.08 15.58 -1.21
C LEU A 40 1.70 14.74 -2.33
N THR A 41 2.99 14.44 -2.19
CA THR A 41 3.69 13.49 -3.07
C THR A 41 3.18 12.06 -2.82
N PRO A 42 3.41 11.13 -3.76
CA PRO A 42 3.10 9.71 -3.56
C PRO A 42 3.76 9.12 -2.30
N GLU A 43 4.99 9.51 -1.99
CA GLU A 43 5.67 9.11 -0.75
C GLU A 43 4.96 9.64 0.49
N GLN A 44 4.56 10.91 0.49
CA GLN A 44 3.82 11.51 1.61
C GLN A 44 2.48 10.79 1.82
N TRP A 45 1.76 10.44 0.75
CA TRP A 45 0.56 9.60 0.84
C TRP A 45 0.85 8.21 1.42
N GLY A 46 1.94 7.58 1.01
CA GLY A 46 2.41 6.30 1.56
C GLY A 46 2.68 6.37 3.06
N ARG A 47 3.42 7.39 3.49
CA ARG A 47 3.74 7.64 4.90
C ARG A 47 2.49 7.98 5.70
N ALA A 48 1.62 8.85 5.21
CA ALA A 48 0.36 9.17 5.88
C ALA A 48 -0.56 7.94 6.04
N THR A 49 -0.54 7.04 5.05
CA THR A 49 -1.33 5.80 5.11
C THR A 49 -0.81 4.85 6.19
N PHE A 50 0.51 4.68 6.32
CA PHE A 50 1.10 3.69 7.23
C PHE A 50 1.73 4.26 8.51
N GLU A 51 2.59 5.26 8.41
CA GLU A 51 3.39 5.80 9.51
C GLU A 51 2.59 6.69 10.46
N ASP A 52 1.60 7.41 9.93
CA ASP A 52 0.73 8.27 10.77
C ASP A 52 -0.40 7.48 11.45
N ALA A 53 -0.51 6.17 11.19
CA ALA A 53 -1.54 5.35 11.79
C ALA A 53 -1.33 5.23 13.31
N PRO A 54 -2.41 5.02 14.09
CA PRO A 54 -2.29 4.80 15.53
C PRO A 54 -1.24 3.71 15.84
N ALA A 55 -0.46 3.89 16.91
CA ALA A 55 0.68 3.02 17.22
C ALA A 55 0.28 1.52 17.29
N VAL A 56 -0.90 1.23 17.85
CA VAL A 56 -1.47 -0.13 17.91
C VAL A 56 -1.69 -0.71 16.52
N LEU A 57 -2.24 0.09 15.59
CA LEU A 57 -2.50 -0.36 14.23
C LEU A 57 -1.19 -0.58 13.46
N ARG A 58 -0.19 0.30 13.63
CA ARG A 58 1.15 0.10 13.05
C ARG A 58 1.80 -1.18 13.55
N TRP A 59 1.70 -1.44 14.85
CA TRP A 59 2.23 -2.67 15.44
C TRP A 59 1.54 -3.91 14.86
N PHE A 60 0.21 -3.91 14.77
CA PHE A 60 -0.58 -5.00 14.19
C PHE A 60 -0.21 -5.27 12.73
N LEU A 61 -0.13 -4.23 11.89
CA LEU A 61 0.27 -4.36 10.48
C LEU A 61 1.67 -4.98 10.36
N ARG A 62 2.65 -4.44 11.10
CA ARG A 62 4.03 -4.97 11.07
C ARG A 62 4.10 -6.40 11.59
N PHE A 63 3.30 -6.76 12.59
CA PHE A 63 3.20 -8.14 13.06
C PHE A 63 2.65 -9.05 11.95
N GLY A 64 1.56 -8.67 11.28
CA GLY A 64 1.02 -9.42 10.15
C GLY A 64 2.03 -9.61 9.02
N TRP A 65 2.71 -8.54 8.60
CA TRP A 65 3.73 -8.59 7.56
C TRP A 65 4.89 -9.52 7.91
N THR A 66 5.43 -9.42 9.12
CA THR A 66 6.61 -10.20 9.53
C THR A 66 6.29 -11.64 9.95
N LYS A 67 5.15 -11.88 10.58
CA LYS A 67 4.81 -13.19 11.18
C LYS A 67 3.88 -14.03 10.32
N VAL A 68 2.93 -13.42 9.61
CA VAL A 68 2.01 -14.14 8.74
C VAL A 68 2.61 -14.29 7.35
N LEU A 69 3.09 -13.19 6.76
CA LEU A 69 3.66 -13.20 5.40
C LEU A 69 5.18 -13.50 5.37
N GLY A 70 5.84 -13.47 6.52
CA GLY A 70 7.28 -13.70 6.64
C GLY A 70 8.14 -12.61 5.97
N LEU A 71 7.56 -11.43 5.71
CA LEU A 71 8.22 -10.35 4.97
C LEU A 71 9.46 -9.86 5.72
N ARG A 72 10.56 -9.70 4.97
CA ARG A 72 11.77 -9.06 5.45
C ARG A 72 11.56 -7.55 5.42
N MET A 73 11.19 -7.00 6.57
CA MET A 73 10.99 -5.57 6.75
C MET A 73 12.30 -4.89 7.15
N GLY A 74 12.48 -3.66 6.68
CA GLY A 74 13.52 -2.75 7.14
C GLY A 74 13.27 -2.20 8.56
N PRO A 75 14.01 -1.14 8.94
CA PRO A 75 13.99 -0.56 10.29
C PRO A 75 12.59 -0.22 10.79
N LYS A 76 12.41 -0.22 12.11
CA LYS A 76 11.15 0.20 12.76
C LYS A 76 11.03 1.72 12.88
N THR A 77 12.15 2.42 12.79
CA THR A 77 12.26 3.88 12.92
C THR A 77 12.11 4.54 11.57
N THR A 78 11.83 5.85 11.58
CA THR A 78 11.79 6.68 10.37
C THR A 78 13.07 6.50 9.57
N SER A 79 12.92 6.24 8.27
CA SER A 79 14.02 6.03 7.35
C SER A 79 13.69 6.67 6.00
N PRO A 80 14.61 7.42 5.39
CA PRO A 80 14.37 7.99 4.06
C PRO A 80 14.10 6.93 2.99
N ARG A 81 14.61 5.70 3.16
CA ARG A 81 14.47 4.62 2.19
C ARG A 81 13.33 3.65 2.50
N HIS A 82 12.57 3.88 3.58
CA HIS A 82 11.50 2.98 3.97
C HIS A 82 10.24 3.71 4.43
N VAL A 83 9.10 3.09 4.14
CA VAL A 83 7.78 3.48 4.68
C VAL A 83 7.32 2.38 5.63
N LEU A 84 7.36 2.64 6.94
CA LEU A 84 7.04 1.67 8.00
C LEU A 84 7.81 0.33 7.87
N GLY A 85 9.02 0.39 7.32
CA GLY A 85 9.90 -0.77 7.05
C GLY A 85 9.71 -1.41 5.67
N TRP A 86 8.77 -0.97 4.84
CA TRP A 86 8.73 -1.33 3.42
C TRP A 86 9.82 -0.59 2.67
N HIS A 87 10.59 -1.26 1.81
CA HIS A 87 11.64 -0.60 1.02
C HIS A 87 11.00 0.25 -0.09
N ILE A 88 11.42 1.51 -0.25
CA ILE A 88 11.02 2.36 -1.39
C ILE A 88 11.84 1.95 -2.61
N ALA A 89 11.26 1.18 -3.52
CA ALA A 89 11.93 0.67 -4.71
C ALA A 89 12.07 1.76 -5.78
N ASP A 90 11.08 2.65 -5.84
CA ASP A 90 10.98 3.72 -6.82
C ASP A 90 10.07 4.82 -6.29
N SER A 91 10.35 6.08 -6.62
CA SER A 91 9.51 7.22 -6.26
C SER A 91 9.76 8.38 -7.21
N ASP A 92 8.69 8.89 -7.81
CA ASP A 92 8.65 10.07 -8.67
C ASP A 92 7.46 10.98 -8.29
N ASP A 93 7.19 12.00 -9.10
CA ASP A 93 6.17 13.02 -8.84
C ASP A 93 4.72 12.48 -8.87
N GLY A 94 4.48 11.37 -9.56
CA GLY A 94 3.14 10.79 -9.75
C GLY A 94 2.97 9.39 -9.14
N MET A 95 4.07 8.68 -8.88
CA MET A 95 4.06 7.31 -8.42
C MET A 95 5.14 7.01 -7.39
N MET A 96 4.82 6.19 -6.39
CA MET A 96 5.81 5.53 -5.54
C MET A 96 5.54 4.03 -5.49
N THR A 97 6.60 3.22 -5.56
CA THR A 97 6.55 1.78 -5.31
C THR A 97 7.30 1.43 -4.04
N ILE A 98 6.63 0.75 -3.11
CA ILE A 98 7.25 0.13 -1.95
C ILE A 98 7.12 -1.40 -2.02
N GLU A 99 8.18 -2.10 -1.64
CA GLU A 99 8.25 -3.55 -1.74
C GLU A 99 8.78 -4.21 -0.47
N ALA A 100 8.37 -5.47 -0.29
CA ALA A 100 8.93 -6.36 0.71
C ALA A 100 8.79 -7.80 0.22
N HIS A 101 9.82 -8.61 0.50
CA HIS A 101 9.90 -9.99 0.02
C HIS A 101 10.11 -10.97 1.17
N SER A 102 9.62 -12.19 0.98
CA SER A 102 9.89 -13.35 1.82
C SER A 102 10.15 -14.59 0.94
N GLY A 103 10.52 -15.70 1.59
CA GLY A 103 10.55 -16.99 0.93
C GLY A 103 9.17 -17.50 0.49
N ILE A 104 8.07 -16.84 0.88
CA ILE A 104 6.68 -17.26 0.60
C ILE A 104 6.05 -16.34 -0.45
N VAL A 105 6.19 -15.02 -0.31
CA VAL A 105 5.58 -14.02 -1.20
C VAL A 105 6.55 -12.90 -1.55
N ALA A 106 6.36 -12.30 -2.72
CA ALA A 106 6.88 -10.96 -3.03
C ALA A 106 5.70 -9.99 -3.16
N THR A 107 5.76 -8.89 -2.44
CA THR A 107 4.66 -7.92 -2.32
C THR A 107 5.12 -6.54 -2.74
N TYR A 108 4.32 -5.89 -3.57
CA TYR A 108 4.54 -4.55 -4.09
C TYR A 108 3.30 -3.72 -3.79
N ASN A 109 3.47 -2.55 -3.19
CA ASN A 109 2.42 -1.55 -3.02
C ASN A 109 2.81 -0.31 -3.80
N ILE A 110 1.90 0.19 -4.61
CA ILE A 110 2.11 1.33 -5.49
C ILE A 110 1.09 2.39 -5.11
N VAL A 111 1.57 3.62 -4.91
CA VAL A 111 0.75 4.79 -4.65
C VAL A 111 0.81 5.64 -5.90
N LEU A 112 -0.33 5.86 -6.54
CA LEU A 112 -0.50 6.76 -7.68
C LEU A 112 -1.27 8.00 -7.21
N VAL A 113 -0.78 9.18 -7.56
CA VAL A 113 -1.41 10.45 -7.22
C VAL A 113 -1.79 11.20 -8.48
N ASN A 114 -3.09 11.33 -8.70
CA ASN A 114 -3.68 12.10 -9.79
C ASN A 114 -4.22 13.43 -9.25
N ASP A 115 -4.71 14.32 -10.11
CA ASP A 115 -5.18 15.65 -9.66
C ASP A 115 -6.39 15.57 -8.70
N GLY A 116 -7.26 14.57 -8.86
CA GLY A 116 -8.51 14.41 -8.09
C GLY A 116 -8.64 13.11 -7.31
N ASP A 117 -7.60 12.26 -7.29
CA ASP A 117 -7.62 11.01 -6.54
C ASP A 117 -6.24 10.47 -6.20
N VAL A 118 -6.25 9.53 -5.27
CA VAL A 118 -5.11 8.68 -4.93
C VAL A 118 -5.53 7.23 -5.13
N VAL A 119 -4.68 6.44 -5.78
CA VAL A 119 -4.90 5.00 -5.97
C VAL A 119 -3.81 4.22 -5.28
N TRP A 120 -4.21 3.32 -4.37
CA TRP A 120 -3.35 2.33 -3.76
C TRP A 120 -3.50 0.99 -4.48
N VAL A 121 -2.43 0.52 -5.10
CA VAL A 121 -2.38 -0.76 -5.81
C VAL A 121 -1.50 -1.73 -5.05
N THR A 122 -1.95 -2.98 -4.90
CA THR A 122 -1.18 -4.04 -4.29
C THR A 122 -1.06 -5.20 -5.26
N PHE A 123 0.17 -5.66 -5.49
CA PHE A 123 0.49 -6.87 -6.23
C PHE A 123 1.19 -7.88 -5.32
N VAL A 124 0.81 -9.15 -5.46
CA VAL A 124 1.41 -10.25 -4.70
C VAL A 124 1.76 -11.42 -5.61
N ARG A 125 3.03 -11.79 -5.62
CA ARG A 125 3.56 -12.96 -6.30
C ARG A 125 3.80 -14.06 -5.27
N PHE A 126 3.37 -15.27 -5.59
CA PHE A 126 3.56 -16.45 -4.76
C PHE A 126 4.85 -17.16 -5.15
N ASN A 127 5.75 -17.34 -4.18
CA ASN A 127 7.04 -18.00 -4.41
C ASN A 127 7.01 -19.49 -4.01
N LYS A 128 6.00 -19.93 -3.24
CA LYS A 128 5.85 -21.31 -2.73
C LYS A 128 4.39 -21.76 -2.72
N GLY A 129 4.16 -23.07 -2.72
CA GLY A 129 2.81 -23.66 -2.68
C GLY A 129 1.96 -23.19 -1.49
N ILE A 130 2.56 -23.00 -0.31
CA ILE A 130 1.85 -22.51 0.89
C ILE A 130 1.39 -21.04 0.78
N ALA A 131 1.93 -20.27 -0.17
CA ALA A 131 1.62 -18.85 -0.32
C ALA A 131 0.14 -18.60 -0.57
N ARG A 132 -0.56 -19.49 -1.29
CA ARG A 132 -1.99 -19.36 -1.53
C ARG A 132 -2.80 -19.43 -0.23
N ALA A 133 -2.46 -20.36 0.66
CA ALA A 133 -3.12 -20.51 1.95
C ALA A 133 -2.82 -19.32 2.87
N VAL A 134 -1.53 -18.94 2.97
CA VAL A 134 -1.09 -17.78 3.76
C VAL A 134 -1.76 -16.50 3.27
N TRP A 135 -1.77 -16.26 1.98
CA TRP A 135 -2.44 -15.09 1.39
C TRP A 135 -3.96 -15.16 1.56
N GLY A 136 -4.57 -16.34 1.51
CA GLY A 136 -5.99 -16.53 1.80
C GLY A 136 -6.41 -16.00 3.18
N MET A 137 -5.54 -16.13 4.20
CA MET A 137 -5.77 -15.57 5.53
C MET A 137 -5.51 -14.06 5.59
N ALA A 138 -4.48 -13.57 4.90
CA ALA A 138 -4.10 -12.16 4.91
C ALA A 138 -5.02 -11.27 4.05
N LYS A 139 -5.58 -11.82 2.97
CA LYS A 139 -6.37 -11.08 1.98
C LYS A 139 -7.57 -10.35 2.58
N PRO A 140 -8.44 -10.96 3.41
CA PRO A 140 -9.57 -10.24 3.98
C PRO A 140 -9.13 -9.03 4.83
N VAL A 141 -8.09 -9.22 5.66
CA VAL A 141 -7.52 -8.14 6.47
C VAL A 141 -6.96 -7.04 5.58
N HIS A 142 -6.22 -7.40 4.54
CA HIS A 142 -5.67 -6.45 3.55
C HIS A 142 -6.76 -5.64 2.87
N GLN A 143 -7.83 -6.30 2.42
CA GLN A 143 -8.96 -5.68 1.73
C GLN A 143 -9.73 -4.70 2.62
N MET A 144 -9.69 -4.88 3.93
CA MET A 144 -10.26 -3.92 4.89
C MET A 144 -9.27 -2.81 5.27
N ALA A 145 -8.02 -3.17 5.53
CA ALA A 145 -7.01 -2.28 6.11
C ALA A 145 -6.59 -1.17 5.13
N VAL A 146 -6.31 -1.50 3.87
CA VAL A 146 -5.85 -0.52 2.88
C VAL A 146 -6.85 0.63 2.68
N PRO A 147 -8.13 0.37 2.30
CA PRO A 147 -9.09 1.46 2.09
C PRO A 147 -9.37 2.25 3.37
N TYR A 148 -9.35 1.59 4.54
CA TYR A 148 -9.49 2.26 5.83
C TYR A 148 -8.34 3.24 6.11
N LEU A 149 -7.10 2.77 5.96
CA LEU A 149 -5.89 3.56 6.21
C LEU A 149 -5.76 4.73 5.24
N LEU A 150 -6.08 4.52 3.97
CA LEU A 150 -6.04 5.58 2.96
C LEU A 150 -7.06 6.69 3.27
N LYS A 151 -8.29 6.31 3.64
CA LYS A 151 -9.30 7.26 4.10
C LYS A 151 -8.86 8.02 5.37
N ARG A 152 -8.19 7.32 6.28
CA ARG A 152 -7.68 7.93 7.52
C ARG A 152 -6.60 8.97 7.22
N ALA A 153 -5.69 8.69 6.29
CA ALA A 153 -4.64 9.62 5.85
C ALA A 153 -5.23 10.94 5.35
N ASP A 154 -6.25 10.89 4.49
CA ASP A 154 -6.93 12.10 4.00
C ASP A 154 -7.62 12.89 5.14
N ARG A 155 -8.28 12.20 6.07
CA ARG A 155 -8.91 12.88 7.22
C ARG A 155 -7.88 13.60 8.08
N SER A 156 -6.74 12.97 8.36
CA SER A 156 -5.67 13.59 9.16
C SER A 156 -5.09 14.83 8.46
N ARG A 157 -5.05 14.84 7.12
CA ARG A 157 -4.66 16.00 6.32
C ARG A 157 -5.68 17.14 6.41
N ALA A 158 -6.98 16.85 6.41
CA ALA A 158 -8.02 17.88 6.49
C ALA A 158 -8.10 18.58 7.86
N THR A 159 -7.47 18.02 8.90
CA THR A 159 -7.47 18.57 10.26
C THR A 159 -6.18 19.27 10.67
N GLY A 160 -5.15 19.24 9.82
CA GLY A 160 -3.87 19.94 10.03
C GLY A 160 -3.76 21.13 9.08
#